data_AF-A0A0G0R945-F1
#
_entry.id   AF-A0A0G0R945-F1
#
_cell.length_a   1.000
_cell.length_b   1.000
_cell.length_c   1.000
_cell.angle_alpha   90.00
_cell.angle_beta   90.00
_cell.angle_gamma   90.00
#
_symmetry.space_group_name_H-M   'P 1'
#
loop_
_entity.id
_entity.type
_entity.pdbx_description
1 polymer ?
#
loop_
_entity_poly.entity_id
_entity_poly.type
_entity_poly.pdbx_seq_one_letter_code
_entity_poly.pdbx_strand_id
1 'polypeptide(L)' 'MIRIRIKSPQPPLLKGAFKEKDFFRLVKFGFGAKRKMLKNNLAGGYHISQTEAAERIKKAGFDEKIRAQELSV' A
#
# COMPACT_ATOMS: atom_id res chain seq x y z
N MET A 1 19.04 -20.45 18.13
CA MET A 1 17.85 -20.43 17.25
C MET A 1 16.80 -19.50 17.87
N ILE A 2 16.65 -18.28 17.37
CA ILE A 2 15.71 -17.28 17.94
C ILE A 2 14.30 -17.61 17.43
N ARG A 3 13.38 -17.97 18.32
CA ARG A 3 11.94 -18.09 18.00
C ARG A 3 11.27 -16.74 18.23
N ILE A 4 10.89 -16.05 17.15
CA ILE A 4 10.04 -14.86 17.23
C ILE A 4 8.61 -15.34 17.56
N ARG A 5 8.10 -14.99 18.75
CA ARG A 5 6.69 -15.19 19.12
C ARG A 5 5.89 -13.99 18.61
N ILE A 6 5.17 -14.17 17.51
CA ILE A 6 4.17 -13.20 17.04
C ILE A 6 2.88 -13.47 17.83
N LYS A 7 2.42 -12.51 18.64
CA LYS A 7 1.07 -12.57 19.22
C LYS A 7 0.06 -12.44 18.08
N SER A 8 -0.97 -13.29 18.06
CA SER A 8 -2.02 -13.23 17.05
C SER A 8 -2.58 -11.82 16.94
N PRO A 9 -2.70 -11.25 15.73
CA PRO A 9 -3.27 -9.93 15.56
C PRO A 9 -4.71 -9.94 16.09
N GLN A 10 -5.09 -8.86 16.76
CA GLN A 10 -6.48 -8.62 17.13
C GLN A 10 -7.36 -8.72 15.87
N PRO A 11 -8.60 -9.23 15.97
CA PRO A 11 -9.50 -9.33 14.82
C PRO A 11 -9.57 -7.97 14.11
N PRO A 12 -9.59 -7.96 12.76
CA PRO A 12 -9.47 -6.73 12.00
C PRO A 12 -10.55 -5.75 12.43
N LEU A 13 -10.13 -4.52 12.79
CA LEU A 13 -11.01 -3.43 13.20
C LEU A 13 -12.01 -3.01 12.09
N LEU A 14 -11.84 -3.55 10.88
CA LEU A 14 -12.66 -3.28 9.71
C LEU A 14 -13.92 -4.17 9.72
N LYS A 15 -14.97 -3.76 10.43
CA LYS A 15 -16.32 -4.29 10.25
C LYS A 15 -16.92 -3.72 8.95
N GLY A 16 -16.94 -4.50 7.88
CA GLY A 16 -17.57 -4.13 6.61
C GLY A 16 -17.15 -5.01 5.44
N ALA A 17 -17.81 -4.85 4.28
CA ALA A 17 -17.52 -5.55 3.02
C ALA A 17 -16.19 -5.12 2.38
N PHE A 18 -15.12 -5.02 3.18
CA PHE A 18 -13.78 -4.76 2.70
C PHE A 18 -13.20 -6.08 2.20
N LYS A 19 -12.82 -6.12 0.92
CA LYS A 19 -12.12 -7.27 0.36
C LYS A 19 -10.69 -7.21 0.87
N GLU A 20 -10.40 -7.97 1.92
CA GLU A 20 -9.05 -8.13 2.50
C GLU A 20 -7.98 -8.40 1.43
N LYS A 21 -8.35 -9.16 0.39
CA LYS A 21 -7.49 -9.42 -0.79
C LYS A 21 -7.05 -8.15 -1.50
N ASP A 22 -7.94 -7.17 -1.63
CA ASP A 22 -7.63 -5.90 -2.31
C ASP A 22 -6.74 -5.01 -1.44
N PHE A 23 -6.93 -5.06 -0.11
CA PHE A 23 -6.01 -4.41 0.84
C PHE A 23 -4.58 -4.94 0.69
N PHE A 24 -4.40 -6.25 0.82
CA PHE A 24 -3.06 -6.84 0.76
C PHE A 24 -2.43 -6.70 -0.64
N ARG A 25 -3.25 -6.66 -1.70
CA ARG A 25 -2.79 -6.33 -3.04
C ARG A 25 -2.24 -4.90 -3.12
N LEU A 26 -2.96 -3.94 -2.55
CA LEU A 26 -2.52 -2.55 -2.47
C LEU A 26 -1.19 -2.44 -1.72
N VAL A 27 -1.08 -3.07 -0.55
CA VAL A 27 0.16 -3.08 0.24
C VAL A 27 1.30 -3.71 -0.55
N LYS A 28 1.07 -4.87 -1.17
CA LYS A 28 2.09 -5.57 -1.98
C LYS A 28 2.61 -4.69 -3.11
N PHE A 29 1.73 -4.04 -3.86
CA PHE A 29 2.13 -3.21 -4.98
C PHE A 29 2.75 -1.89 -4.52
N GLY A 30 2.15 -1.23 -3.52
CA GLY A 30 2.64 0.04 -2.97
C GLY A 30 4.05 -0.07 -2.38
N PHE A 31 4.35 -1.14 -1.63
CA PHE A 31 5.63 -1.33 -0.93
C PHE A 31 6.61 -2.28 -1.64
N GLY A 32 6.26 -2.82 -2.81
CA GLY A 32 7.12 -3.73 -3.57
C GLY A 32 8.48 -3.12 -4.00
N ALA A 33 8.57 -1.79 -4.09
CA ALA A 33 9.83 -1.09 -4.29
C ALA A 33 9.93 0.17 -3.42
N LYS A 34 10.50 0.00 -2.22
CA LYS A 34 10.62 1.02 -1.16
C LYS A 34 11.14 2.39 -1.63
N ARG A 35 12.13 2.39 -2.52
CA ARG A 35 12.79 3.62 -3.02
C ARG A 35 12.11 4.29 -4.22
N LYS A 36 11.05 3.70 -4.79
CA LYS A 36 10.33 4.32 -5.91
C LYS A 36 9.21 5.22 -5.39
N MET A 37 8.82 6.21 -6.20
CA MET A 37 7.58 6.96 -5.96
C MET A 37 6.39 6.00 -5.93
N LEU A 38 5.45 6.24 -5.02
CA LEU A 38 4.26 5.41 -4.83
C LEU A 38 3.44 5.30 -6.12
N LYS A 39 3.32 6.40 -6.89
CA LYS A 39 2.62 6.37 -8.19
C LYS A 39 3.24 5.38 -9.18
N ASN A 40 4.56 5.23 -9.19
CA ASN A 40 5.26 4.30 -10.10
C ASN A 40 5.05 2.85 -9.66
N ASN A 41 5.01 2.61 -8.35
CA ASN A 41 4.73 1.32 -7.77
C ASN A 41 3.29 0.85 -8.07
N LEU A 42 2.31 1.73 -7.83
CA LEU A 42 0.90 1.46 -8.09
C LEU A 42 0.60 1.32 -9.58
N ALA A 43 1.16 2.19 -10.42
CA ALA A 43 1.01 2.09 -11.87
C ALA A 43 1.52 0.74 -12.40
N GLY A 44 2.70 0.28 -11.94
CA GLY A 44 3.25 -1.00 -12.33
C GLY A 44 2.46 -2.20 -11.80
N GLY A 45 1.97 -2.16 -10.56
CA GLY A 45 1.23 -3.27 -9.96
C GLY A 45 -0.21 -3.42 -10.45
N TYR A 46 -0.89 -2.30 -10.72
CA TYR A 46 -2.27 -2.29 -11.20
C TYR A 46 -2.40 -2.17 -12.72
N HIS A 47 -1.28 -2.03 -13.45
CA HIS A 47 -1.26 -1.81 -14.90
C HIS A 47 -2.08 -0.58 -15.33
N ILE A 48 -1.98 0.50 -14.55
CA ILE A 48 -2.65 1.78 -14.82
C ILE A 48 -1.62 2.86 -15.19
N SER A 49 -2.09 3.99 -15.71
CA SER A 49 -1.21 5.12 -16.02
C SER A 49 -0.63 5.76 -14.75
N GLN A 50 0.54 6.38 -14.87
CA GLN A 50 1.14 7.13 -13.76
C GLN A 50 0.29 8.35 -13.35
N THR A 51 -0.40 8.96 -14.31
CA THR A 51 -1.33 10.08 -14.07
C THR A 51 -2.49 9.63 -13.21
N GLU A 52 -3.13 8.51 -13.56
CA GLU A 52 -4.22 7.94 -12.79
C GLU A 52 -3.78 7.55 -11.37
N ALA A 53 -2.59 6.93 -11.24
CA ALA A 53 -2.02 6.61 -9.93
C ALA A 53 -1.77 7.88 -9.10
N ALA A 54 -1.24 8.94 -9.71
CA ALA A 54 -1.00 10.23 -9.04
C ALA A 54 -2.30 10.89 -8.58
N GLU A 55 -3.36 10.87 -9.40
CA GLU A 55 -4.68 11.38 -9.02
C GLU A 55 -5.27 10.63 -7.83
N ARG A 56 -5.17 9.30 -7.82
CA ARG A 56 -5.64 8.46 -6.70
C ARG A 56 -4.87 8.79 -5.41
N ILE A 57 -3.55 8.99 -5.51
CA ILE A 57 -2.70 9.38 -4.37
C ILE A 57 -3.09 10.76 -3.84
N LYS A 58 -3.31 11.75 -4.72
CA LYS A 58 -3.79 13.08 -4.34
C LYS A 58 -5.16 13.02 -3.66
N LYS A 59 -6.09 12.23 -4.20
CA LYS A 59 -7.42 12.01 -3.59
C LYS A 59 -7.33 11.38 -2.20
N ALA A 60 -6.30 10.60 -1.93
CA ALA A 60 -6.03 10.03 -0.61
C ALA A 60 -5.33 11.02 0.35
N GLY A 61 -5.06 12.26 -0.07
CA GLY A 61 -4.46 13.31 0.76
C GLY A 61 -2.93 13.31 0.78
N PHE A 62 -2.27 12.58 -0.12
CA PHE A 62 -0.81 12.51 -0.19
C PHE A 62 -0.25 13.29 -1.39
N ASP A 63 1.01 13.71 -1.29
CA ASP A 63 1.74 14.29 -2.42
C ASP A 63 2.01 13.23 -3.49
N GLU A 64 1.87 13.59 -4.78
CA GLU A 64 2.10 12.66 -5.90
C GLU A 64 3.55 12.16 -6.04
N LYS A 65 4.50 12.84 -5.42
CA LYS A 65 5.93 12.50 -5.38
C LYS A 65 6.29 11.66 -4.16
N ILE A 66 5.34 11.35 -3.28
CA ILE A 66 5.58 10.52 -2.10
C ILE A 66 6.18 9.17 -2.52
N ARG A 67 7.20 8.74 -1.78
CA ARG A 67 7.86 7.45 -1.95
C ARG A 67 7.25 6.44 -0.98
N ALA A 68 7.26 5.17 -1.36
CA ALA A 68 6.71 4.12 -0.52
C ALA A 68 7.34 4.08 0.89
N GLN A 69 8.62 4.41 1.01
CA GLN A 69 9.32 4.49 2.30
C GLN A 69 8.87 5.62 3.23
N GLU A 70 8.17 6.63 2.71
CA GLU A 70 7.71 7.80 3.49
C GLU A 70 6.34 7.56 4.12
N LEU A 71 5.65 6.49 3.71
CA LEU A 71 4.45 6.01 4.37
C LEU A 71 4.84 5.28 5.66
N SER A 72 4.30 5.72 6.79
CA SER A 72 4.38 4.98 8.06
C SER A 72 3.45 3.75 7.98
N VAL A 73 3.94 2.60 8.44
CA VAL A 73 3.19 1.35 8.61
C VAL A 73 3.22 0.89 10.05
#